data_AF-A0A934CFI9-F1
#
_entry.id   AF-A0A934CFI9-F1
#
_cell.length_a   1.000
_cell.length_b   1.000
_cell.length_c   1.000
_cell.angle_alpha   90.00
_cell.angle_beta   90.00
_cell.angle_gamma   90.00
#
_symmetry.space_group_name_H-M   'P 1'
#
loop_
_entity.id
_entity.type
_entity.pdbx_description
1 polymer ?
#
loop_
_entity_poly.entity_id
_entity_poly.type
_entity_poly.pdbx_seq_one_letter_code
_entity_poly.pdbx_strand_id
1 'polypeptide(L)'
;MNQRRCWLHIGAPKTGTTAIQRFLEANQDLLPALGFAYPIAARRAGGHHDLAFLAGGGYPDWAVPQDQTLDALVAALRAEIEAGPATTILSSENFYLLCEPAAVLDLMVRLGFPRGAVTVVVYLRRQDEAALSWYNQAVKAQGYAGSFEEHLTTHHDLWDYDARLRAWAEAFGADCLAVRSYDGDVRRDFVEAVGLPADDLHFAAERVNTEINSDILEFQRQLNRLPLPPQQKRAFHKQLIALTAASAGSGLFTDAPLLDDAGRQRLLESYASGNRRVADAYFGGGELFAPLLTGSNIHLPPAPGLTPEKLAALVGWLLLGQCDQGKKGPTP
;
A
#
# COMPACT_ATOMS: atom_id res chain seq x y z
N MET A 1 -33.57 15.39 7.63
CA MET A 1 -32.88 14.13 7.28
C MET A 1 -31.49 14.21 7.89
N ASN A 2 -31.06 13.25 8.71
CA ASN A 2 -29.69 13.24 9.24
C ASN A 2 -28.72 13.22 8.05
N GLN A 3 -27.85 14.23 7.98
CA GLN A 3 -26.89 14.38 6.89
C GLN A 3 -25.86 13.25 7.02
N ARG A 4 -25.88 12.31 6.07
CA ARG A 4 -24.91 11.20 6.01
C ARG A 4 -23.54 11.73 5.60
N ARG A 5 -22.49 11.09 6.10
CA ARG A 5 -21.09 11.44 5.80
C ARG A 5 -20.30 10.21 5.39
N CYS A 6 -19.31 10.40 4.53
CA CYS A 6 -18.38 9.36 4.11
C CYS A 6 -16.94 9.79 4.38
N TRP A 7 -16.18 8.96 5.09
CA TRP A 7 -14.73 9.03 5.14
C TRP A 7 -14.17 8.08 4.08
N LEU A 8 -13.63 8.65 3.01
CA LEU A 8 -13.07 7.91 1.89
C LEU A 8 -11.54 7.84 2.04
N HIS A 9 -11.04 6.72 2.53
CA HIS A 9 -9.61 6.45 2.58
C HIS A 9 -9.08 5.95 1.22
N ILE A 10 -8.21 6.71 0.59
CA ILE A 10 -7.75 6.44 -0.78
C ILE A 10 -6.33 5.90 -0.89
N GLY A 11 -5.63 5.67 0.23
CA GLY A 11 -4.20 5.31 0.23
C GLY A 11 -3.33 6.46 0.75
N ALA A 12 -2.15 6.75 0.20
CA ALA A 12 -1.50 6.25 -1.02
C ALA A 12 -1.07 4.75 -0.94
N PRO A 13 -0.59 4.12 -2.02
CA PRO A 13 0.08 2.81 -1.89
C PRO A 13 1.24 2.89 -0.89
N LYS A 14 1.45 1.79 -0.16
CA LYS A 14 2.58 1.62 0.78
C LYS A 14 2.53 2.52 2.03
N THR A 15 1.34 3.01 2.40
CA THR A 15 1.10 3.81 3.60
C THR A 15 0.21 3.08 4.63
N GLY A 16 0.33 1.75 4.72
CA GLY A 16 -0.37 0.98 5.74
C GLY A 16 -1.87 0.75 5.51
N THR A 17 -2.37 0.92 4.27
CA THR A 17 -3.76 0.65 3.89
C THR A 17 -4.27 -0.72 4.38
N THR A 18 -3.47 -1.77 4.21
CA THR A 18 -3.85 -3.12 4.68
C THR A 18 -3.99 -3.19 6.20
N ALA A 19 -3.17 -2.44 6.95
CA ALA A 19 -3.26 -2.38 8.41
C ALA A 19 -4.57 -1.70 8.85
N ILE A 20 -4.93 -0.58 8.21
CA ILE A 20 -6.20 0.12 8.44
C ILE A 20 -7.39 -0.78 8.10
N GLN A 21 -7.38 -1.42 6.94
CA GLN A 21 -8.49 -2.27 6.48
C GLN A 21 -8.71 -3.48 7.39
N ARG A 22 -7.63 -4.16 7.80
CA ARG A 22 -7.71 -5.28 8.78
C ARG A 22 -8.15 -4.80 10.14
N PHE A 23 -7.72 -3.61 10.57
CA PHE A 23 -8.17 -3.02 11.81
C PHE A 23 -9.67 -2.75 11.80
N LEU A 24 -10.19 -2.15 10.73
CA LEU A 24 -11.62 -1.89 10.57
C LEU A 24 -12.43 -3.20 10.50
N GLU A 25 -11.93 -4.21 9.79
CA GLU A 25 -12.53 -5.55 9.74
C GLU A 25 -12.56 -6.24 11.10
N ALA A 26 -11.47 -6.15 11.88
CA ALA A 26 -11.40 -6.74 13.21
C ALA A 26 -12.30 -6.03 14.24
N ASN A 27 -12.71 -4.80 13.96
CA ASN A 27 -13.59 -3.99 14.80
C ASN A 27 -15.01 -3.83 14.21
N GLN A 28 -15.34 -4.58 13.15
CA GLN A 28 -16.58 -4.48 12.38
C GLN A 28 -17.84 -4.40 13.26
N ASP A 29 -17.93 -5.25 14.27
CA ASP A 29 -19.10 -5.38 15.14
C ASP A 29 -19.23 -4.24 16.16
N LEU A 30 -18.14 -3.50 16.43
CA LEU A 30 -18.10 -2.39 17.38
C LEU A 30 -18.48 -1.07 16.73
N LEU A 31 -18.17 -0.90 15.43
CA LEU A 31 -18.37 0.36 14.70
C LEU A 31 -19.81 0.89 14.75
N PRO A 32 -20.88 0.06 14.62
CA PRO A 32 -22.25 0.58 14.64
C PRO A 32 -22.62 1.27 15.95
N ALA A 33 -22.14 0.74 17.09
CA ALA A 33 -22.36 1.36 18.40
C ALA A 33 -21.66 2.72 18.54
N LEU A 34 -20.57 2.92 17.78
CA LEU A 34 -19.82 4.17 17.71
C LEU A 34 -20.39 5.13 16.64
N GLY A 35 -21.44 4.73 15.91
CA GLY A 35 -22.06 5.54 14.86
C GLY A 35 -21.38 5.46 13.49
N PHE A 36 -20.55 4.44 13.27
CA PHE A 36 -19.80 4.23 12.01
C PHE A 36 -20.20 2.92 11.32
N ALA A 37 -20.19 2.94 9.99
CA ALA A 37 -20.30 1.76 9.14
C ALA A 37 -18.98 1.53 8.40
N TYR A 38 -18.48 0.29 8.38
CA TYR A 38 -17.47 -0.15 7.42
C TYR A 38 -18.07 -1.25 6.55
N PRO A 39 -18.72 -0.91 5.43
CA PRO A 39 -19.57 -1.85 4.70
C PRO A 39 -18.85 -3.11 4.24
N ILE A 40 -19.56 -4.22 4.11
CA ILE A 40 -19.06 -5.50 3.59
C ILE A 40 -19.18 -5.56 2.07
N ALA A 41 -20.24 -4.98 1.51
CA ALA A 41 -20.45 -4.95 0.08
C ALA A 41 -19.25 -4.36 -0.69
N ALA A 42 -18.90 -4.99 -1.82
CA ALA A 42 -17.74 -4.61 -2.66
C ALA A 42 -16.36 -4.73 -2.00
N ARG A 43 -16.24 -5.38 -0.83
CA ARG A 43 -14.94 -5.68 -0.24
C ARG A 43 -14.27 -6.92 -0.83
N ARG A 44 -12.97 -6.79 -1.03
CA ARG A 44 -12.01 -7.85 -1.34
C ARG A 44 -10.83 -7.71 -0.39
N ALA A 45 -10.44 -8.81 0.27
CA ALA A 45 -9.29 -8.85 1.17
C ALA A 45 -9.26 -7.70 2.21
N GLY A 46 -10.43 -7.36 2.75
CA GLY A 46 -10.59 -6.30 3.76
C GLY A 46 -10.81 -4.90 3.20
N GLY A 47 -10.56 -4.62 1.91
CA GLY A 47 -10.70 -3.30 1.28
C GLY A 47 -11.76 -3.22 0.19
N HIS A 48 -12.29 -2.03 -0.11
CA HIS A 48 -13.30 -1.78 -1.16
C HIS A 48 -12.66 -1.75 -2.57
N HIS A 49 -11.81 -2.74 -2.87
CA HIS A 49 -10.97 -2.74 -4.07
C HIS A 49 -11.74 -2.97 -5.35
N ASP A 50 -12.78 -3.83 -5.34
CA ASP A 50 -13.59 -4.10 -6.53
C ASP A 50 -14.30 -2.84 -7.03
N LEU A 51 -14.67 -1.96 -6.10
CA LEU A 51 -15.26 -0.67 -6.40
C LEU A 51 -14.26 0.26 -7.12
N ALA A 52 -13.02 0.33 -6.60
CA ALA A 52 -11.97 1.13 -7.20
C ALA A 52 -11.52 0.59 -8.57
N PHE A 53 -11.41 -0.73 -8.75
CA PHE A 53 -11.07 -1.34 -10.05
C PHE A 53 -12.10 -0.96 -11.10
N LEU A 54 -13.38 -1.17 -10.81
CA LEU A 54 -14.44 -0.90 -11.77
C LEU A 54 -14.63 0.60 -12.04
N ALA A 55 -14.45 1.46 -11.03
CA ALA A 55 -14.43 2.91 -11.23
C ALA A 55 -13.21 3.39 -12.02
N GLY A 56 -12.07 2.70 -11.91
CA GLY A 56 -10.84 2.93 -12.68
C GLY A 56 -10.84 2.29 -14.07
N GLY A 57 -11.98 1.79 -14.57
CA GLY A 57 -12.10 1.26 -15.93
C GLY A 57 -11.94 -0.25 -16.08
N GLY A 58 -11.72 -1.00 -14.98
CA GLY A 58 -11.70 -2.45 -15.01
C GLY A 58 -10.69 -3.08 -14.05
N TYR A 59 -10.67 -4.41 -14.04
CA TYR A 59 -9.71 -5.17 -13.24
C TYR A 59 -8.31 -5.07 -13.85
N PRO A 60 -7.28 -4.73 -13.06
CA PRO A 60 -5.91 -4.81 -13.53
C PRO A 60 -5.49 -6.28 -13.73
N ASP A 61 -4.49 -6.52 -14.58
CA ASP A 61 -4.04 -7.88 -14.96
C ASP A 61 -3.67 -8.80 -13.80
N TRP A 62 -3.30 -8.22 -12.66
CA TRP A 62 -2.91 -8.95 -11.45
C TRP A 62 -4.11 -9.35 -10.56
N ALA A 63 -5.30 -8.80 -10.80
CA ALA A 63 -6.51 -9.08 -10.05
C ALA A 63 -7.40 -10.07 -10.79
N VAL A 64 -7.99 -11.02 -10.04
CA VAL A 64 -9.02 -11.92 -10.59
C VAL A 64 -10.36 -11.18 -10.59
N PRO A 65 -10.99 -10.95 -11.75
CA PRO A 65 -12.30 -10.30 -11.83
C PRO A 65 -13.36 -11.06 -11.03
N GLN A 66 -14.36 -10.33 -10.56
CA GLN A 66 -15.62 -10.91 -10.05
C GLN A 66 -16.77 -10.57 -11.01
N ASP A 67 -17.86 -11.32 -10.92
CA ASP A 67 -18.90 -11.36 -11.96
C ASP A 67 -19.92 -10.20 -11.89
N GLN A 68 -20.01 -9.49 -10.77
CA GLN A 68 -20.95 -8.40 -10.56
C GLN A 68 -20.50 -7.13 -11.27
N THR A 69 -21.45 -6.41 -11.86
CA THR A 69 -21.20 -5.10 -12.47
C THR A 69 -21.00 -4.02 -11.41
N LEU A 70 -20.45 -2.86 -11.82
CA LEU A 70 -20.35 -1.69 -10.94
C LEU A 70 -21.72 -1.26 -10.41
N ASP A 71 -22.77 -1.29 -11.23
CA ASP A 71 -24.13 -0.94 -10.80
C ASP A 71 -24.67 -1.88 -9.73
N ALA A 72 -24.42 -3.19 -9.87
CA ALA A 72 -24.85 -4.17 -8.88
C ALA A 72 -24.13 -3.96 -7.53
N LEU A 73 -22.82 -3.72 -7.56
CA LEU A 73 -22.04 -3.41 -6.36
C LEU A 73 -22.49 -2.10 -5.70
N VAL A 74 -22.72 -1.06 -6.49
CA VAL A 74 -23.23 0.24 -6.00
C VAL A 74 -24.61 0.08 -5.36
N ALA A 75 -25.51 -0.70 -5.97
CA ALA A 75 -26.83 -0.96 -5.41
C ALA A 75 -26.75 -1.70 -4.06
N ALA A 76 -25.93 -2.76 -3.97
CA ALA A 76 -25.73 -3.51 -2.73
C ALA A 76 -25.11 -2.64 -1.63
N LEU A 77 -24.06 -1.88 -1.97
CA LEU A 77 -23.37 -0.99 -1.04
C LEU A 77 -24.30 0.13 -0.55
N ARG A 78 -25.10 0.72 -1.44
CA ARG A 78 -26.07 1.74 -1.09
C ARG A 78 -27.13 1.21 -0.11
N ALA A 79 -27.64 0.00 -0.33
CA ALA A 79 -28.59 -0.62 0.61
C ALA A 79 -27.98 -0.81 2.01
N GLU A 80 -26.71 -1.21 2.09
CA GLU A 80 -25.99 -1.34 3.35
C GLU A 80 -25.77 0.01 4.05
N ILE A 81 -25.40 1.05 3.30
CA ILE A 81 -25.25 2.43 3.80
C ILE A 81 -26.58 3.00 4.31
N GLU A 82 -27.68 2.73 3.61
CA GLU A 82 -29.01 3.21 4.00
C GLU A 82 -29.50 2.55 5.30
N ALA A 83 -29.24 1.24 5.46
CA ALA A 83 -29.56 0.48 6.66
C ALA A 83 -28.63 0.75 7.85
N GLY A 84 -27.43 1.28 7.60
CA GLY A 84 -26.40 1.50 8.60
C GLY A 84 -26.41 2.88 9.29
N PRO A 85 -25.43 3.12 10.17
CA PRO A 85 -25.16 4.42 10.78
C PRO A 85 -24.96 5.56 9.77
N ALA A 86 -25.05 6.80 10.27
CA ALA A 86 -24.97 7.99 9.41
C ALA A 86 -23.56 8.25 8.83
N THR A 87 -22.51 7.71 9.45
CA THR A 87 -21.12 7.88 8.99
C THR A 87 -20.61 6.58 8.41
N THR A 88 -20.13 6.61 7.17
CA THR A 88 -19.57 5.45 6.46
C THR A 88 -18.06 5.64 6.27
N ILE A 89 -17.30 4.56 6.36
CA ILE A 89 -15.88 4.51 5.98
C ILE A 89 -15.76 3.61 4.76
N LEU A 90 -15.16 4.13 3.69
CA LEU A 90 -14.76 3.35 2.52
C LEU A 90 -13.24 3.42 2.39
N SER A 91 -12.58 2.32 2.02
CA SER A 91 -11.12 2.26 2.02
C SER A 91 -10.57 1.41 0.88
N SER A 92 -9.73 2.03 0.04
CA SER A 92 -8.95 1.33 -0.99
C SER A 92 -7.83 2.23 -1.52
N GLU A 93 -6.59 1.77 -1.46
CA GLU A 93 -5.45 2.46 -2.09
C GLU A 93 -5.57 2.54 -3.63
N ASN A 94 -6.43 1.70 -4.21
CA ASN A 94 -6.66 1.69 -5.64
C ASN A 94 -7.45 2.91 -6.12
N PHE A 95 -8.15 3.62 -5.22
CA PHE A 95 -8.76 4.90 -5.58
C PHE A 95 -7.68 5.93 -5.93
N TYR A 96 -6.61 6.00 -5.14
CA TYR A 96 -5.45 6.78 -5.52
C TYR A 96 -4.83 6.20 -6.78
N LEU A 97 -4.46 4.92 -6.80
CA LEU A 97 -3.66 4.35 -7.90
C LEU A 97 -4.33 4.41 -9.29
N LEU A 98 -5.62 4.13 -9.39
CA LEU A 98 -6.25 3.75 -10.66
C LEU A 98 -7.36 4.70 -11.12
N CYS A 99 -7.89 5.53 -10.22
CA CYS A 99 -9.07 6.32 -10.52
C CYS A 99 -8.73 7.79 -10.77
N GLU A 100 -9.44 8.38 -11.73
CA GLU A 100 -9.56 9.82 -11.81
C GLU A 100 -10.48 10.34 -10.69
N PRO A 101 -10.10 11.39 -9.93
CA PRO A 101 -10.89 11.86 -8.80
C PRO A 101 -12.34 12.22 -9.13
N ALA A 102 -12.61 12.74 -10.34
CA ALA A 102 -13.97 13.04 -10.80
C ALA A 102 -14.85 11.78 -10.90
N ALA A 103 -14.30 10.66 -11.40
CA ALA A 103 -15.03 9.39 -11.47
C ALA A 103 -15.32 8.83 -10.07
N VAL A 104 -14.43 9.05 -9.11
CA VAL A 104 -14.65 8.68 -7.71
C VAL A 104 -15.74 9.56 -7.08
N LEU A 105 -15.78 10.85 -7.39
CA LEU A 105 -16.86 11.73 -6.94
C LEU A 105 -18.21 11.29 -7.50
N ASP A 106 -18.30 10.97 -8.79
CA ASP A 106 -19.53 10.47 -9.41
C ASP A 106 -20.01 9.17 -8.73
N LEU A 107 -19.07 8.28 -8.42
CA LEU A 107 -19.34 7.08 -7.64
C LEU A 107 -19.87 7.42 -6.23
N MET A 108 -19.26 8.36 -5.52
CA MET A 108 -19.73 8.78 -4.19
C MET A 108 -21.15 9.38 -4.25
N VAL A 109 -21.45 10.17 -5.28
CA VAL A 109 -22.80 10.71 -5.52
C VAL A 109 -23.81 9.59 -5.75
N ARG A 110 -23.46 8.56 -6.52
CA ARG A 110 -24.31 7.37 -6.74
C ARG A 110 -24.58 6.58 -5.45
N LEU A 111 -23.64 6.61 -4.50
CA LEU A 111 -23.79 6.04 -3.16
C LEU A 111 -24.58 6.94 -2.19
N GLY A 112 -25.03 8.12 -2.63
CA GLY A 112 -25.80 9.06 -1.82
C GLY A 112 -24.95 10.06 -1.04
N PHE A 113 -23.65 10.17 -1.33
CA PHE A 113 -22.76 11.15 -0.72
C PHE A 113 -22.47 12.29 -1.70
N PRO A 114 -23.17 13.44 -1.63
CA PRO A 114 -22.79 14.62 -2.39
C PRO A 114 -21.39 15.08 -1.95
N ARG A 115 -20.71 15.86 -2.78
CA ARG A 115 -19.33 16.35 -2.56
C ARG A 115 -19.04 16.76 -1.10
N GLY A 116 -19.85 17.65 -0.52
CA GLY A 116 -19.65 18.16 0.85
C GLY A 116 -19.95 17.18 1.98
N ALA A 117 -20.43 15.97 1.66
CA ALA A 117 -20.60 14.87 2.62
C ALA A 117 -19.39 13.94 2.67
N VAL A 118 -18.43 14.08 1.75
CA VAL A 118 -17.25 13.22 1.66
C VAL A 118 -16.05 13.94 2.23
N THR A 119 -15.30 13.27 3.11
CA THR A 119 -13.96 13.66 3.50
C THR A 119 -12.98 12.60 3.02
N VAL A 120 -12.07 12.99 2.13
CA VAL A 120 -11.05 12.13 1.52
C VAL A 120 -9.85 12.09 2.46
N VAL A 121 -9.53 10.91 2.98
CA VAL A 121 -8.35 10.68 3.83
C VAL A 121 -7.25 10.07 2.98
N VAL A 122 -6.07 10.69 3.01
CA VAL A 122 -4.89 10.21 2.29
C VAL A 122 -3.65 10.34 3.14
N TYR A 123 -2.87 9.26 3.20
CA TYR A 123 -1.57 9.21 3.83
C TYR A 123 -0.49 9.35 2.77
N LEU A 124 0.50 10.17 3.06
CA LEU A 124 1.70 10.36 2.25
C LEU A 124 2.90 9.80 3.00
N ARG A 125 3.80 9.13 2.30
CA ARG A 125 5.04 8.61 2.86
C ARG A 125 6.21 9.27 2.16
N ARG A 126 7.34 9.48 2.85
CA ARG A 126 8.52 10.08 2.24
C ARG A 126 8.92 9.31 0.97
N GLN A 127 9.17 10.03 -0.13
CA GLN A 127 9.20 9.44 -1.47
C GLN A 127 10.27 8.36 -1.67
N ASP A 128 11.42 8.49 -1.02
CA ASP A 128 12.49 7.48 -1.05
C ASP A 128 12.04 6.15 -0.44
N GLU A 129 11.33 6.20 0.69
CA GLU A 129 10.78 5.01 1.35
C GLU A 129 9.56 4.44 0.61
N ALA A 130 8.68 5.31 0.12
CA ALA A 130 7.50 4.89 -0.62
C ALA A 130 7.89 4.17 -1.91
N ALA A 131 8.84 4.74 -2.67
CA ALA A 131 9.35 4.16 -3.89
C ALA A 131 10.08 2.83 -3.64
N LEU A 132 10.92 2.75 -2.61
CA LEU A 132 11.59 1.50 -2.23
C LEU A 132 10.56 0.41 -1.86
N SER A 133 9.56 0.76 -1.06
CA SER A 133 8.51 -0.16 -0.66
C SER A 133 7.66 -0.63 -1.84
N TRP A 134 7.38 0.26 -2.80
CA TRP A 134 6.66 -0.06 -4.04
C TRP A 134 7.49 -0.98 -4.94
N TYR A 135 8.78 -0.67 -5.15
CA TYR A 135 9.70 -1.50 -5.91
C TYR A 135 9.80 -2.92 -5.34
N ASN A 136 9.96 -3.02 -4.01
CA ASN A 136 9.97 -4.30 -3.33
C ASN A 136 8.68 -5.10 -3.59
N GLN A 137 7.52 -4.45 -3.58
CA GLN A 137 6.25 -5.10 -3.91
C GLN A 137 6.17 -5.50 -5.39
N ALA A 138 6.64 -4.65 -6.30
CA ALA A 138 6.64 -4.91 -7.74
C ALA A 138 7.48 -6.15 -8.07
N VAL A 139 8.67 -6.26 -7.51
CA VAL A 139 9.55 -7.43 -7.69
C VAL A 139 8.95 -8.69 -7.05
N LYS A 140 8.41 -8.60 -5.83
CA LYS A 140 7.90 -9.77 -5.08
C LYS A 140 6.59 -10.32 -5.61
N ALA A 141 5.65 -9.45 -5.92
CA ALA A 141 4.24 -9.82 -6.14
C ALA A 141 3.78 -9.62 -7.58
N GLN A 142 4.39 -8.68 -8.32
CA GLN A 142 3.97 -8.32 -9.68
C GLN A 142 4.92 -8.86 -10.76
N GLY A 143 6.05 -9.46 -10.36
CA GLY A 143 7.00 -10.06 -11.29
C GLY A 143 7.87 -9.02 -12.01
N TYR A 144 8.07 -7.85 -11.44
CA TYR A 144 8.94 -6.82 -12.01
C TYR A 144 10.39 -7.27 -12.07
N ALA A 145 11.07 -6.97 -13.17
CA ALA A 145 12.44 -7.40 -13.44
C ALA A 145 13.39 -6.25 -13.83
N GLY A 146 12.90 -5.01 -13.92
CA GLY A 146 13.70 -3.80 -14.20
C GLY A 146 14.47 -3.32 -12.97
N SER A 147 15.38 -2.36 -13.14
CA SER A 147 16.17 -1.82 -12.04
C SER A 147 15.35 -0.88 -11.12
N PHE A 148 15.92 -0.49 -9.99
CA PHE A 148 15.26 0.48 -9.11
C PHE A 148 15.18 1.86 -9.75
N GLU A 149 16.21 2.29 -10.49
CA GLU A 149 16.25 3.56 -11.21
C GLU A 149 15.22 3.64 -12.34
N GLU A 150 15.06 2.55 -13.10
CA GLU A 150 14.00 2.42 -14.12
C GLU A 150 12.62 2.53 -13.46
N HIS A 151 12.45 1.89 -12.30
CA HIS A 151 11.21 1.93 -11.55
C HIS A 151 10.90 3.33 -10.99
N LEU A 152 11.91 4.05 -10.47
CA LEU A 152 11.78 5.44 -10.02
C LEU A 152 11.33 6.34 -11.17
N THR A 153 11.96 6.20 -12.33
CA THR A 153 11.63 7.01 -13.51
C THR A 153 10.21 6.75 -14.01
N THR A 154 9.82 5.48 -14.09
CA THR A 154 8.49 5.08 -14.59
C THR A 154 7.33 5.42 -13.64
N HIS A 155 7.62 5.61 -12.35
CA HIS A 155 6.62 5.90 -11.32
C HIS A 155 6.81 7.28 -10.68
N HIS A 156 7.53 8.20 -11.32
CA HIS A 156 7.77 9.53 -10.76
C HIS A 156 6.46 10.24 -10.39
N ASP A 157 5.49 10.25 -11.29
CA ASP A 157 4.21 10.96 -11.12
C ASP A 157 3.31 10.35 -10.03
N LEU A 158 3.55 9.08 -9.66
CA LEU A 158 2.84 8.44 -8.54
C LEU A 158 3.16 9.13 -7.21
N TRP A 159 4.37 9.68 -7.10
CA TRP A 159 4.94 10.29 -5.91
C TRP A 159 4.97 11.83 -5.95
N ASP A 160 4.51 12.44 -7.05
CA ASP A 160 4.24 13.87 -7.13
C ASP A 160 2.94 14.20 -6.39
N TYR A 161 3.03 14.25 -5.06
CA TYR A 161 1.88 14.47 -4.20
C TYR A 161 1.18 15.81 -4.44
N ASP A 162 1.89 16.85 -4.89
CA ASP A 162 1.28 18.14 -5.21
C ASP A 162 0.36 18.02 -6.43
N ALA A 163 0.84 17.41 -7.52
CA ALA A 163 0.01 17.18 -8.70
C ALA A 163 -1.20 16.29 -8.38
N ARG A 164 -0.97 15.21 -7.62
CA ARG A 164 -2.01 14.24 -7.26
C ARG A 164 -3.07 14.87 -6.37
N LEU A 165 -2.67 15.55 -5.29
CA LEU A 165 -3.62 16.20 -4.37
C LEU A 165 -4.38 17.35 -5.01
N ARG A 166 -3.81 18.08 -5.98
CA ARG A 166 -4.55 19.10 -6.73
C ARG A 166 -5.73 18.52 -7.50
N ALA A 167 -5.54 17.40 -8.19
CA ALA A 167 -6.63 16.74 -8.91
C ALA A 167 -7.75 16.30 -7.94
N TRP A 168 -7.39 15.79 -6.76
CA TRP A 168 -8.36 15.46 -5.71
C TRP A 168 -9.06 16.69 -5.14
N ALA A 169 -8.32 17.78 -4.90
CA ALA A 169 -8.87 19.04 -4.41
C ALA A 169 -9.76 19.74 -5.45
N GLU A 170 -9.50 19.59 -6.75
CA GLU A 170 -10.36 20.11 -7.81
C GLU A 170 -11.72 19.39 -7.82
N ALA A 171 -11.73 18.06 -7.68
CA ALA A 171 -12.95 17.28 -7.64
C ALA A 171 -13.74 17.46 -6.33
N PHE A 172 -13.09 17.29 -5.18
CA PHE A 172 -13.77 17.26 -3.88
C PHE A 172 -13.78 18.63 -3.17
N GLY A 173 -12.81 19.49 -3.44
CA GLY A 173 -12.52 20.71 -2.67
C GLY A 173 -11.40 20.46 -1.65
N ALA A 174 -10.48 21.41 -1.50
CA ALA A 174 -9.34 21.28 -0.59
C ALA A 174 -9.76 21.04 0.87
N ASP A 175 -10.84 21.69 1.33
CA ASP A 175 -11.38 21.51 2.70
C ASP A 175 -11.97 20.12 2.95
N CYS A 176 -12.18 19.33 1.89
CA CYS A 176 -12.65 17.95 1.98
C CYS A 176 -11.49 16.94 2.04
N LEU A 177 -10.23 17.38 1.99
CA LEU A 177 -9.06 16.50 2.06
C LEU A 177 -8.46 16.52 3.47
N ALA A 178 -8.38 15.35 4.10
CA ALA A 178 -7.60 15.09 5.30
C ALA A 178 -6.28 14.42 4.89
N VAL A 179 -5.25 15.24 4.64
CA VAL A 179 -3.91 14.78 4.25
C VAL A 179 -3.09 14.50 5.51
N ARG A 180 -2.49 13.31 5.59
CA ARG A 180 -1.73 12.82 6.75
C ARG A 180 -0.34 12.37 6.32
N SER A 181 0.63 12.51 7.21
CA SER A 181 1.95 11.90 7.03
C SER A 181 1.92 10.46 7.57
N TYR A 182 2.53 9.54 6.86
CA TYR A 182 2.69 8.16 7.31
C TYR A 182 3.88 8.09 8.28
N ASP A 183 3.57 8.14 9.58
CA ASP A 183 4.52 7.97 10.67
C ASP A 183 3.84 7.18 11.82
N GLY A 184 4.62 6.36 12.53
CA GLY A 184 4.13 5.56 13.66
C GLY A 184 3.04 4.52 13.31
N ASP A 185 2.08 4.33 14.23
CA ASP A 185 0.96 3.40 14.05
C ASP A 185 -0.18 4.08 13.29
N VAL A 186 -0.23 3.83 11.98
CA VAL A 186 -1.23 4.39 11.06
C VAL A 186 -2.68 4.14 11.51
N ARG A 187 -2.96 3.07 12.28
CA ARG A 187 -4.32 2.78 12.74
C ARG A 187 -4.76 3.79 13.78
N ARG A 188 -3.86 4.21 14.67
CA ARG A 188 -4.13 5.22 15.70
C ARG A 188 -4.32 6.58 15.06
N ASP A 189 -3.44 6.94 14.14
CA ASP A 189 -3.59 8.16 13.35
C ASP A 189 -4.91 8.17 12.56
N PHE A 190 -5.30 7.03 11.99
CA PHE A 190 -6.57 6.90 11.27
C PHE A 190 -7.78 7.10 12.17
N VAL A 191 -7.80 6.44 13.33
CA VAL A 191 -8.86 6.58 14.33
C VAL A 191 -9.02 8.04 14.75
N GLU A 192 -7.90 8.75 15.00
CA GLU A 192 -7.93 10.18 15.29
C GLU A 192 -8.49 10.98 14.09
N ALA A 193 -7.99 10.71 12.87
CA ALA A 193 -8.38 11.44 11.66
C ALA A 193 -9.88 11.37 11.37
N VAL A 194 -10.50 10.18 11.54
CA VAL A 194 -11.95 10.01 11.31
C VAL A 194 -12.80 10.33 12.55
N GLY A 195 -12.19 10.62 13.70
CA GLY A 195 -12.88 10.90 14.95
C GLY A 195 -13.54 9.66 15.59
N LEU A 196 -12.93 8.49 15.43
CA LEU A 196 -13.38 7.26 16.09
C LEU A 196 -12.96 7.25 17.57
N PRO A 197 -13.81 6.81 18.51
CA PRO A 197 -13.42 6.63 19.91
C PRO A 197 -12.40 5.50 20.07
N ALA A 198 -11.14 5.83 20.34
CA ALA A 198 -10.04 4.86 20.38
C ALA A 198 -10.17 3.83 21.52
N ASP A 199 -10.71 4.23 22.66
CA ASP A 199 -10.78 3.41 23.88
C ASP A 199 -11.74 2.21 23.73
N ASP A 200 -12.69 2.30 22.82
CA ASP A 200 -13.68 1.24 22.54
C ASP A 200 -13.22 0.29 21.42
N LEU A 201 -12.01 0.47 20.88
CA LEU A 201 -11.49 -0.29 19.74
C LEU A 201 -10.35 -1.24 20.14
N HIS A 202 -10.32 -2.40 19.49
CA HIS A 202 -9.30 -3.41 19.70
C HIS A 202 -8.11 -3.22 18.73
N PHE A 203 -6.94 -2.96 19.30
CA PHE A 203 -5.67 -2.86 18.58
C PHE A 203 -4.86 -4.15 18.71
N ALA A 204 -5.15 -5.12 17.84
CA ALA A 204 -4.38 -6.36 17.78
C ALA A 204 -2.90 -6.10 17.42
N ALA A 205 -1.99 -6.94 17.92
CA ALA A 205 -0.59 -6.90 17.52
C ALA A 205 -0.46 -7.21 16.03
N GLU A 206 0.27 -6.37 15.29
CA GLU A 206 0.47 -6.60 13.86
C GLU A 206 1.58 -7.63 13.64
N ARG A 207 1.45 -8.42 12.57
CA ARG A 207 2.59 -9.17 12.04
C ARG A 207 3.59 -8.16 11.50
N VAL A 208 4.79 -8.13 12.09
CA VAL A 208 5.93 -7.44 11.49
C VAL A 208 6.15 -8.07 10.12
N ASN A 209 5.94 -7.29 9.05
CA ASN A 209 6.31 -7.73 7.71
C ASN A 209 7.83 -7.87 7.70
N THR A 210 8.32 -9.10 7.61
CA THR A 210 9.75 -9.35 7.42
C THR A 210 10.12 -8.77 6.07
N GLU A 211 10.92 -7.70 6.07
CA GLU A 211 11.51 -7.19 4.84
C GLU A 211 12.33 -8.31 4.19
N ILE A 212 12.34 -8.34 2.85
CA ILE A 212 13.18 -9.33 2.16
C ILE A 212 14.57 -8.74 2.11
N ASN A 213 15.58 -9.58 2.29
CA ASN A 213 16.95 -9.12 2.19
C ASN A 213 17.26 -8.59 0.77
N SER A 214 18.13 -7.57 0.66
CA SER A 214 18.43 -6.91 -0.62
C SER A 214 19.02 -7.84 -1.70
N ASP A 215 19.92 -8.77 -1.33
CA ASP A 215 20.47 -9.76 -2.26
C ASP A 215 19.38 -10.76 -2.71
N ILE A 216 18.52 -11.15 -1.77
CA ILE A 216 17.42 -12.09 -2.04
C ILE A 216 16.38 -11.43 -2.97
N LEU A 217 16.14 -10.13 -2.82
CA LEU A 217 15.32 -9.34 -3.74
C LEU A 217 15.93 -9.31 -5.14
N GLU A 218 17.23 -9.05 -5.25
CA GLU A 218 17.94 -9.05 -6.53
C GLU A 218 17.84 -10.42 -7.21
N PHE A 219 17.95 -11.51 -6.44
CA PHE A 219 17.77 -12.85 -6.98
C PHE A 219 16.33 -13.09 -7.48
N GLN A 220 15.32 -12.66 -6.71
CA GLN A 220 13.91 -12.74 -7.14
C GLN A 220 13.68 -11.92 -8.44
N ARG A 221 14.30 -10.74 -8.56
CA ARG A 221 14.21 -9.91 -9.77
C ARG A 221 14.78 -10.61 -10.99
N GLN A 222 15.90 -11.31 -10.85
CA GLN A 222 16.47 -12.13 -11.93
C GLN A 222 15.57 -13.33 -12.27
N LEU A 223 15.01 -14.02 -11.26
CA LEU A 223 14.03 -15.09 -11.48
C LEU A 223 12.80 -14.63 -12.25
N ASN A 224 12.38 -13.38 -12.06
CA ASN A 224 11.22 -12.83 -12.75
C ASN A 224 11.40 -12.75 -14.28
N ARG A 225 12.65 -12.74 -14.79
CA ARG A 225 12.99 -12.79 -16.22
C ARG A 225 12.75 -14.15 -16.86
N LEU A 226 12.66 -15.20 -16.04
CA LEU A 226 12.41 -16.55 -16.54
C LEU A 226 10.95 -16.69 -17.02
N PRO A 227 10.69 -17.47 -18.08
CA PRO A 227 9.36 -17.73 -18.61
C PRO A 227 8.61 -18.76 -17.74
N LEU A 228 8.53 -18.49 -16.44
CA LEU A 228 7.87 -19.36 -15.46
C LEU A 228 6.41 -18.90 -15.25
N PRO A 229 5.46 -19.83 -15.08
CA PRO A 229 4.10 -19.50 -14.68
C PRO A 229 4.04 -18.72 -13.36
N PRO A 230 3.07 -17.79 -13.17
CA PRO A 230 2.95 -16.99 -11.94
C PRO A 230 2.89 -17.82 -10.65
N GLN A 231 2.27 -18.99 -10.69
CA GLN A 231 2.19 -19.91 -9.53
C GLN A 231 3.57 -20.41 -9.09
N GLN A 232 4.46 -20.71 -10.04
CA GLN A 232 5.83 -21.14 -9.74
C GLN A 232 6.65 -19.98 -9.20
N LYS A 233 6.53 -18.77 -9.79
CA LYS A 233 7.19 -17.56 -9.27
C LYS A 233 6.78 -17.26 -7.82
N ARG A 234 5.49 -17.41 -7.49
CA ARG A 234 4.98 -17.26 -6.11
C ARG A 234 5.51 -18.33 -5.16
N ALA A 235 5.69 -19.56 -5.62
CA ALA A 235 6.27 -20.64 -4.80
C ALA A 235 7.73 -20.34 -4.42
N PHE A 236 8.55 -19.90 -5.38
CA PHE A 236 9.92 -19.44 -5.12
C PHE A 236 9.94 -18.29 -4.13
N HIS A 237 9.08 -17.30 -4.31
CA HIS A 237 8.99 -16.17 -3.39
C HIS A 237 8.78 -16.59 -1.93
N LYS A 238 7.89 -17.56 -1.67
CA LYS A 238 7.66 -18.09 -0.30
C LYS A 238 8.93 -18.75 0.28
N GLN A 239 9.70 -19.48 -0.54
CA GLN A 239 10.95 -20.08 -0.11
C GLN A 239 12.04 -19.03 0.17
N LEU A 240 12.08 -17.94 -0.61
CA LEU A 240 13.03 -16.85 -0.42
C LEU A 240 12.75 -16.02 0.85
N ILE A 241 11.48 -15.82 1.22
CA ILE A 241 11.13 -15.24 2.53
C ILE A 241 11.64 -16.13 3.67
N ALA A 242 11.43 -17.45 3.57
CA ALA A 242 11.92 -18.38 4.58
C ALA A 242 13.45 -18.36 4.69
N LEU A 243 14.16 -18.23 3.56
CA LEU A 243 15.61 -18.07 3.55
C LEU A 243 16.05 -16.77 4.23
N THR A 244 15.34 -15.66 3.98
CA THR A 244 15.63 -14.37 4.64
C THR A 244 15.58 -14.52 6.16
N ALA A 245 14.52 -15.16 6.67
CA ALA A 245 14.38 -15.41 8.10
C ALA A 245 15.46 -16.37 8.64
N ALA A 246 15.79 -17.43 7.89
CA ALA A 246 16.78 -18.43 8.31
C ALA A 246 18.23 -17.92 8.26
N SER A 247 18.52 -16.92 7.43
CA SER A 247 19.86 -16.35 7.23
C SER A 247 20.07 -15.02 7.95
N ALA A 248 19.06 -14.53 8.69
CA ALA A 248 19.17 -13.32 9.49
C ALA A 248 20.36 -13.41 10.47
N GLY A 249 21.25 -12.42 10.44
CA GLY A 249 22.45 -12.37 11.29
C GLY A 249 23.61 -13.29 10.86
N SER A 250 23.47 -14.07 9.79
CA SER A 250 24.55 -14.94 9.30
C SER A 250 25.70 -14.20 8.60
N GLY A 251 25.46 -12.96 8.17
CA GLY A 251 26.39 -12.20 7.32
C GLY A 251 26.52 -12.69 5.88
N LEU A 252 25.80 -13.77 5.51
CA LEU A 252 25.85 -14.37 4.18
C LEU A 252 25.22 -13.46 3.11
N PHE A 253 24.10 -12.83 3.45
CA PHE A 253 23.43 -11.86 2.61
C PHE A 253 23.55 -10.46 3.21
N THR A 254 23.62 -9.46 2.35
CA THR A 254 23.81 -8.06 2.71
C THR A 254 22.49 -7.31 2.55
N ASP A 255 22.15 -6.45 3.49
CA ASP A 255 21.05 -5.49 3.37
C ASP A 255 21.62 -4.12 2.99
N ALA A 256 22.27 -4.07 1.82
CA ALA A 256 22.75 -2.80 1.30
C ALA A 256 21.55 -2.01 0.78
N PRO A 257 21.49 -0.70 1.06
CA PRO A 257 20.42 0.13 0.54
C PRO A 257 20.55 0.24 -0.98
N LEU A 258 19.40 0.27 -1.68
CA LEU A 258 19.36 0.41 -3.15
C LEU A 258 19.79 1.81 -3.63
N LEU A 259 19.78 2.80 -2.74
CA LEU A 259 20.33 4.13 -2.97
C LEU A 259 21.26 4.49 -1.81
N ASP A 260 22.39 5.11 -2.13
CA ASP A 260 23.22 5.80 -1.15
C ASP A 260 22.53 7.09 -0.66
N ASP A 261 23.07 7.70 0.39
CA ASP A 261 22.52 8.94 0.95
C ASP A 261 22.43 10.06 -0.10
N ALA A 262 23.42 10.14 -1.00
CA ALA A 262 23.41 11.12 -2.09
C ALA A 262 22.28 10.85 -3.10
N GLY A 263 22.01 9.59 -3.44
CA GLY A 263 20.92 9.19 -4.32
C GLY A 263 19.54 9.45 -3.69
N ARG A 264 19.38 9.15 -2.40
CA ARG A 264 18.17 9.48 -1.64
C ARG A 264 17.95 10.99 -1.60
N GLN A 265 18.99 11.76 -1.33
CA GLN A 265 18.91 13.22 -1.30
C GLN A 265 18.48 13.79 -2.67
N ARG A 266 19.09 13.35 -3.78
CA ARG A 266 18.68 13.75 -5.13
C ARG A 266 17.23 13.42 -5.45
N LEU A 267 16.75 12.25 -5.01
CA LEU A 267 15.36 11.85 -5.19
C LEU A 267 14.42 12.74 -4.38
N LEU A 268 14.75 13.07 -3.12
CA LEU A 268 13.91 13.95 -2.31
C LEU A 268 13.89 15.38 -2.85
N GLU A 269 15.03 15.86 -3.34
CA GLU A 269 15.15 17.18 -3.98
C GLU A 269 14.25 17.32 -5.21
N SER A 270 14.06 16.25 -6.01
CA SER A 270 13.18 16.30 -7.17
C SER A 270 11.71 16.55 -6.80
N TYR A 271 11.27 16.16 -5.61
CA TYR A 271 9.90 16.39 -5.11
C TYR A 271 9.79 17.59 -4.15
N ALA A 272 10.91 18.22 -3.76
CA ALA A 272 10.93 19.21 -2.68
C ALA A 272 9.98 20.39 -2.92
N SER A 273 9.90 20.90 -4.15
CA SER A 273 9.00 22.01 -4.48
C SER A 273 7.52 21.64 -4.34
N GLY A 274 7.14 20.42 -4.73
CA GLY A 274 5.79 19.89 -4.56
C GLY A 274 5.47 19.65 -3.09
N ASN A 275 6.39 19.00 -2.36
CA ASN A 275 6.27 18.76 -0.93
C ASN A 275 6.09 20.07 -0.14
N ARG A 276 6.77 21.16 -0.52
CA ARG A 276 6.55 22.47 0.09
C ARG A 276 5.12 22.96 -0.10
N ARG A 277 4.59 22.90 -1.33
CA ARG A 277 3.22 23.33 -1.63
C ARG A 277 2.18 22.50 -0.90
N VAL A 278 2.39 21.19 -0.78
CA VAL A 278 1.53 20.31 0.04
C VAL A 278 1.59 20.71 1.51
N ALA A 279 2.78 21.01 2.04
CA ALA A 279 2.92 21.38 3.43
C ALA A 279 2.28 22.75 3.75
N ASP A 280 2.41 23.72 2.84
CA ASP A 280 1.75 25.01 2.95
C ASP A 280 0.22 24.88 2.91
N ALA A 281 -0.30 23.99 2.05
CA ALA A 281 -1.74 23.78 1.89
C ALA A 281 -2.39 22.99 3.04
N TYR A 282 -1.72 21.95 3.56
CA TYR A 282 -2.36 20.99 4.46
C TYR A 282 -1.68 20.83 5.83
N PHE A 283 -0.48 21.38 6.02
CA PHE A 283 0.32 21.22 7.26
C PHE A 283 0.69 22.58 7.88
N GLY A 284 -0.05 23.65 7.56
CA GLY A 284 0.17 24.98 8.12
C GLY A 284 1.55 25.58 7.81
N GLY A 285 2.19 25.15 6.71
CA GLY A 285 3.53 25.57 6.33
C GLY A 285 4.68 24.86 7.07
N GLY A 286 4.38 23.91 7.97
CA GLY A 286 5.38 23.03 8.60
C GLY A 286 6.07 22.10 7.59
N GLU A 287 6.92 21.18 8.02
CA GLU A 287 7.51 20.18 7.11
C GLU A 287 6.56 19.01 6.86
N LEU A 288 6.47 18.53 5.62
CA LEU A 288 5.66 17.36 5.29
C LEU A 288 6.27 16.06 5.84
N PHE A 289 7.59 15.93 5.74
CA PHE A 289 8.35 14.77 6.20
C PHE A 289 9.56 15.21 7.00
N ALA A 290 9.96 14.40 7.97
CA ALA A 290 11.22 14.60 8.67
C ALA A 290 12.42 14.53 7.71
N PRO A 291 13.46 15.34 7.94
CA PRO A 291 14.64 15.37 7.08
C PRO A 291 15.36 14.02 7.08
N LEU A 292 16.15 13.78 6.05
CA LEU A 292 17.04 12.63 5.98
C LEU A 292 18.06 12.74 7.12
N LEU A 293 18.05 11.78 8.06
CA LEU A 293 19.09 11.68 9.07
C LEU A 293 20.38 11.23 8.40
N THR A 294 21.23 12.18 8.05
CA THR A 294 22.58 11.91 7.54
C THR A 294 23.47 11.51 8.72
N GLY A 295 24.13 10.35 8.63
CA GLY A 295 25.17 9.97 9.61
C GLY A 295 24.99 8.66 10.39
N SER A 296 24.08 7.76 10.03
CA SER A 296 24.27 6.34 10.39
C SER A 296 25.37 5.77 9.51
N ASN A 297 26.62 6.05 9.90
CA ASN A 297 27.84 5.47 9.36
C ASN A 297 27.73 3.95 9.27
N ILE A 298 27.28 3.46 8.12
CA ILE A 298 28.05 2.43 7.45
C ILE A 298 28.12 2.90 6.00
N HIS A 299 29.25 3.50 5.63
CA HIS A 299 29.72 3.47 4.24
C HIS A 299 29.99 1.98 3.94
N LEU A 300 28.91 1.19 3.82
CA LEU A 300 29.01 -0.15 3.30
C LEU A 300 29.53 0.08 1.88
N PRO A 301 30.65 -0.53 1.48
CA PRO A 301 30.97 -0.60 0.07
C PRO A 301 29.72 -1.11 -0.65
N PRO A 302 29.41 -0.65 -1.88
CA PRO A 302 28.30 -1.20 -2.64
C PRO A 302 28.40 -2.71 -2.54
N ALA A 303 27.35 -3.35 -2.02
CA ALA A 303 27.38 -4.79 -1.82
C ALA A 303 27.84 -5.42 -3.14
N PRO A 304 28.69 -6.46 -3.13
CA PRO A 304 29.24 -7.07 -4.34
C PRO A 304 28.17 -7.73 -5.24
N GLY A 305 26.89 -7.45 -4.97
CA GLY A 305 25.72 -8.07 -5.55
C GLY A 305 25.65 -9.53 -5.14
N LEU A 306 25.00 -10.30 -6.01
CA LEU A 306 24.94 -11.75 -5.95
C LEU A 306 26.29 -12.36 -6.37
N THR A 307 27.17 -12.59 -5.41
CA THR A 307 28.42 -13.34 -5.64
C THR A 307 28.12 -14.82 -5.94
N PRO A 308 29.05 -15.58 -6.56
CA PRO A 308 28.89 -17.01 -6.77
C PRO A 308 28.55 -17.79 -5.49
N GLU A 309 29.12 -17.41 -4.34
CA GLU A 309 28.84 -18.03 -3.04
C GLU A 309 27.39 -17.79 -2.60
N LYS A 310 26.91 -16.55 -2.73
CA LYS A 310 25.52 -16.18 -2.41
C LYS A 310 24.54 -16.93 -3.33
N LEU A 311 24.85 -17.03 -4.62
CA LEU A 311 24.06 -17.78 -5.59
C LEU A 311 24.02 -19.28 -5.27
N ALA A 312 25.15 -19.87 -4.90
CA ALA A 312 25.22 -21.27 -4.51
C ALA A 312 24.35 -21.56 -3.28
N ALA A 313 24.36 -20.66 -2.28
CA ALA A 313 23.50 -20.79 -1.10
C ALA A 313 22.01 -20.65 -1.44
N LEU A 314 21.65 -19.68 -2.29
CA LEU A 314 20.28 -19.47 -2.78
C LEU A 314 19.75 -20.70 -3.52
N VAL A 315 20.49 -21.19 -4.51
CA VAL A 315 20.10 -22.37 -5.30
C VAL A 315 20.05 -23.62 -4.41
N GLY A 316 21.04 -23.80 -3.52
CA GLY A 316 21.06 -24.90 -2.56
C GLY A 316 19.80 -24.93 -1.67
N TRP A 317 19.39 -23.77 -1.14
CA TRP A 317 18.16 -23.65 -0.35
C TRP A 317 16.92 -24.06 -1.14
N LEU A 318 16.79 -23.58 -2.39
CA LEU A 318 15.65 -23.92 -3.24
C LEU A 318 15.59 -25.42 -3.56
N LEU A 319 16.74 -26.05 -3.84
CA LEU A 319 16.83 -27.49 -4.10
C LEU A 319 16.43 -28.31 -2.86
N LEU A 320 16.95 -27.96 -1.69
CA LEU A 320 16.60 -28.63 -0.42
C LEU A 320 15.11 -28.48 -0.09
N GLY A 321 14.55 -27.29 -0.32
CA GLY A 321 13.12 -27.02 -0.10
C GLY A 321 12.19 -27.81 -1.03
N GLN A 322 12.66 -28.25 -2.21
CA GLN A 322 11.88 -29.14 -3.09
C GLN A 322 11.94 -30.61 -2.65
N CYS A 323 13.05 -31.06 -2.04
CA CYS A 323 13.15 -32.42 -1.50
C CYS A 323 12.16 -32.69 -0.35
N ASP A 324 11.82 -31.69 0.46
CA ASP A 324 10.84 -31.85 1.55
C ASP A 324 9.37 -31.80 1.07
N GLN A 325 9.08 -31.14 -0.05
CA GLN A 325 7.74 -31.16 -0.67
C GLN A 325 7.44 -32.53 -1.31
N GLY A 326 8.46 -33.23 -1.81
CA GLY A 326 8.32 -34.59 -2.37
C GLY A 326 8.05 -35.70 -1.33
N LYS A 327 8.19 -35.42 -0.03
CA LYS A 327 7.91 -36.37 1.06
C LYS A 327 6.48 -36.30 1.60
N LYS A 328 5.69 -35.28 1.22
CA LYS A 328 4.24 -35.24 1.48
C LYS A 328 3.52 -35.98 0.34
N GLY A 329 3.62 -37.30 0.35
CA GLY A 329 2.75 -38.16 -0.45
C GLY A 329 1.28 -38.00 -0.01
N PRO A 330 0.30 -38.41 -0.84
CA PRO A 330 -1.10 -38.27 -0.50
C PRO A 330 -1.38 -39.05 0.79
N THR A 331 -1.81 -38.35 1.83
CA THR A 331 -2.42 -38.97 3.01
C THR A 331 -3.68 -39.73 2.54
N PRO A 332 -3.87 -40.99 2.97
CA PRO A 332 -4.99 -41.83 2.53
C PRO A 332 -6.37 -41.28 2.90
#